data_AF-A0A529T0S6-F1
#
_entry.id   AF-A0A529T0S6-F1
#
_cell.length_a   1.000
_cell.length_b   1.000
_cell.length_c   1.000
_cell.angle_alpha   90.00
_cell.angle_beta   90.00
_cell.angle_gamma   90.00
#
_symmetry.space_group_name_H-M   'P 1'
#
loop_
_entity.id
_entity.type
_entity.pdbx_description
1 polymer ?
#
loop_
_entity_poly.entity_id
_entity_poly.type
_entity_poly.pdbx_seq_one_letter_code
_entity_poly.pdbx_strand_id
1 'polypeptide(L)'
;MAVLSVREKLAILSDAAKYDASCASSGSAKRDSLRSGGIGSTEGSGICHSYAPDGRCISLLKILLTNFCIYDCSYCINRSSSNVRRARFSVDEVVKLTMDFYRRNYIEGLFLSSGVMRSPDETMGEMVEVARRLRIEEKFGGYIHLKTIPEASAELIGKAGLYADRLSINVELPTDEGVKKLAPEKKPE
;
A
#
# COMPACT_ATOMS: atom_id res chain seq x y z
N MET A 1 -23.91 -5.81 -4.86
CA MET A 1 -22.94 -4.71 -5.11
C MET A 1 -22.19 -5.04 -6.40
N ALA A 2 -21.95 -4.06 -7.28
CA ALA A 2 -21.19 -4.27 -8.50
C ALA A 2 -19.75 -4.71 -8.17
N VAL A 3 -19.25 -5.73 -8.86
CA VAL A 3 -17.87 -6.21 -8.70
C VAL A 3 -16.94 -5.19 -9.36
N LEU A 4 -16.06 -4.57 -8.57
CA LEU A 4 -15.06 -3.62 -9.08
C LEU A 4 -14.03 -4.35 -9.96
N SER A 5 -13.71 -3.76 -11.10
CA SER A 5 -12.58 -4.22 -11.92
C SER A 5 -11.24 -3.94 -11.23
N VAL A 6 -10.18 -4.69 -11.61
CA VAL A 6 -8.81 -4.47 -11.12
C VAL A 6 -8.35 -3.02 -11.34
N ARG A 7 -8.71 -2.41 -12.47
CA ARG A 7 -8.37 -1.01 -12.78
C ARG A 7 -9.06 -0.03 -11.83
N GLU A 8 -10.32 -0.25 -11.50
CA GLU A 8 -11.03 0.59 -10.53
C GLU A 8 -10.47 0.43 -9.12
N LYS A 9 -10.18 -0.81 -8.70
CA LYS A 9 -9.51 -1.09 -7.42
C LYS A 9 -8.17 -0.36 -7.35
N LEU A 10 -7.36 -0.44 -8.41
CA LEU A 10 -6.08 0.27 -8.51
C LEU A 10 -6.27 1.78 -8.33
N ALA A 11 -7.21 2.40 -9.05
CA ALA A 11 -7.46 3.82 -8.92
C ALA A 11 -7.84 4.24 -7.48
N ILE A 12 -8.65 3.43 -6.78
CA ILE A 12 -9.06 3.69 -5.39
C ILE A 12 -7.89 3.49 -4.42
N LEU A 13 -7.18 2.36 -4.54
CA LEU A 13 -6.20 1.92 -3.55
C LEU A 13 -4.84 2.61 -3.72
N SER A 14 -4.48 3.04 -4.93
CA SER A 14 -3.35 3.93 -5.16
C SER A 14 -3.57 5.33 -4.61
N ASP A 15 -4.78 5.89 -4.78
CA ASP A 15 -5.12 7.20 -4.22
C ASP A 15 -5.12 7.16 -2.69
N ALA A 16 -5.69 6.11 -2.10
CA ALA A 16 -5.66 5.93 -0.64
C ALA A 16 -4.22 5.75 -0.11
N ALA A 17 -3.33 5.12 -0.88
CA ALA A 17 -1.92 4.94 -0.49
C ALA A 17 -1.11 6.25 -0.51
N LYS A 18 -1.60 7.34 -1.12
CA LYS A 18 -0.84 8.61 -1.18
C LYS A 18 -0.56 9.21 0.20
N TYR A 19 -1.43 8.94 1.17
CA TYR A 19 -1.29 9.42 2.56
C TYR A 19 -0.25 8.64 3.37
N ASP A 20 0.30 7.56 2.82
CA ASP A 20 1.39 6.83 3.45
C ASP A 20 2.72 7.58 3.23
N ALA A 21 3.22 8.29 4.25
CA ALA A 21 4.43 9.09 4.15
C ALA A 21 5.70 8.21 4.12
N SER A 22 5.96 7.57 2.97
CA SER A 22 7.12 6.69 2.77
C SER A 22 7.94 6.99 1.50
N CYS A 23 7.36 7.70 0.52
CA CYS A 23 7.97 7.96 -0.79
C CYS A 23 7.68 9.40 -1.24
N ALA A 24 8.49 9.93 -2.17
CA ALA A 24 8.15 11.15 -2.87
C ALA A 24 6.96 10.86 -3.81
N SER A 25 5.75 11.17 -3.37
CA SER A 25 4.58 11.15 -4.25
C SER A 25 4.73 12.26 -5.28
N SER A 26 4.51 11.96 -6.56
CA SER A 26 4.54 12.96 -7.63
C SER A 26 3.44 14.03 -7.52
N GLY A 27 2.50 13.91 -6.56
CA GLY A 27 1.56 14.96 -6.13
C GLY A 27 0.75 15.63 -7.25
N SER A 28 0.74 15.04 -8.44
CA SER A 28 0.38 15.75 -9.66
C SER A 28 -1.13 15.90 -9.75
N ALA A 29 -1.60 17.12 -9.98
CA ALA A 29 -3.02 17.37 -10.24
C ALA A 29 -3.49 16.54 -11.44
N LYS A 30 -4.72 16.02 -11.39
CA LYS A 30 -5.32 15.33 -12.54
C LYS A 30 -5.39 16.28 -13.75
N ARG A 31 -4.89 15.83 -14.88
CA ARG A 31 -4.90 16.51 -16.18
C ARG A 31 -5.18 15.47 -17.23
N ASP A 32 -6.02 15.81 -18.20
CA ASP A 32 -6.17 15.05 -19.42
C ASP A 32 -5.89 15.94 -20.63
N SER A 33 -5.48 15.32 -21.73
CA SER A 33 -5.28 16.00 -23.00
C SER A 33 -6.42 15.76 -23.99
N LEU A 34 -7.51 15.12 -23.55
CA LEU A 34 -8.64 14.75 -24.41
C LEU A 34 -9.31 15.99 -25.02
N ARG A 35 -9.41 17.08 -24.25
CA ARG A 35 -10.01 18.34 -24.71
C ARG A 35 -9.06 19.23 -25.49
N SER A 36 -7.75 19.11 -25.25
CA SER A 36 -6.73 19.98 -25.86
C SER A 36 -6.12 19.40 -27.13
N GLY A 37 -6.37 18.12 -27.44
CA GLY A 37 -5.71 17.41 -28.54
C GLY A 37 -4.21 17.18 -28.32
N GLY A 38 -3.71 17.46 -27.10
CA GLY A 38 -2.31 17.27 -26.74
C GLY A 38 -1.97 15.83 -26.36
N ILE A 39 -0.72 15.61 -25.93
CA ILE A 39 -0.24 14.31 -25.46
C ILE A 39 -0.01 14.38 -23.94
N GLY A 40 -0.42 13.32 -23.25
CA GLY A 40 -0.14 13.12 -21.83
C GLY A 40 -1.37 13.31 -20.94
N SER A 41 -1.46 12.51 -19.89
CA SER A 41 -2.48 12.63 -18.85
C SER A 41 -1.88 12.21 -17.52
N THR A 42 -2.23 12.90 -16.45
CA THR A 42 -1.80 12.53 -15.09
C THR A 42 -2.92 11.71 -14.45
N GLU A 43 -2.73 10.39 -14.45
CA GLU A 43 -3.57 9.44 -13.71
C GLU A 43 -2.88 8.95 -12.44
N GLY A 44 -3.68 8.62 -11.42
CA GLY A 44 -3.20 8.08 -10.14
C GLY A 44 -2.90 6.59 -10.21
N SER A 45 -2.00 6.16 -11.10
CA SER A 45 -1.64 4.74 -11.29
C SER A 45 -0.90 4.13 -10.09
N GLY A 46 -0.59 4.92 -9.07
CA GLY A 46 0.08 4.46 -7.86
C GLY A 46 1.58 4.31 -8.00
N ILE A 47 2.20 4.79 -9.09
CA ILE A 47 3.65 4.77 -9.20
C ILE A 47 4.24 5.94 -8.41
N CYS A 48 5.16 5.65 -7.48
CA CYS A 48 5.92 6.64 -6.74
C CYS A 48 7.43 6.41 -6.87
N HIS A 49 8.21 7.46 -6.63
CA HIS A 49 9.67 7.38 -6.67
C HIS A 49 10.23 7.26 -5.26
N SER A 50 11.18 6.34 -5.09
CA SER A 50 11.95 6.15 -3.85
C SER A 50 13.43 6.11 -4.16
N TYR A 51 14.26 6.34 -3.15
CA TYR A 51 15.72 6.28 -3.31
C TYR A 51 16.25 5.03 -2.63
N ALA A 52 16.96 4.21 -3.41
CA ALA A 52 17.71 3.07 -2.89
C ALA A 52 18.91 3.56 -2.05
N PRO A 53 19.51 2.70 -1.19
CA PRO A 53 20.66 3.08 -0.36
C PRO A 53 21.87 3.59 -1.14
N ASP A 54 21.98 3.22 -2.42
CA ASP A 54 23.03 3.67 -3.36
C ASP A 54 22.72 5.02 -4.03
N GLY A 55 21.61 5.68 -3.67
CA GLY A 55 21.18 6.97 -4.20
C GLY A 55 20.40 6.88 -5.51
N ARG A 56 20.17 5.69 -6.08
CA ARG A 56 19.36 5.55 -7.30
C ARG A 56 17.88 5.81 -7.01
N CYS A 57 17.26 6.58 -7.89
CA CYS A 57 15.81 6.75 -7.91
C CYS A 57 15.17 5.52 -8.56
N ILE A 58 14.29 4.84 -7.83
CA ILE A 58 13.55 3.67 -8.29
C ILE A 58 12.05 3.95 -8.35
N SER A 59 11.38 3.36 -9.34
CA SER A 59 9.91 3.48 -9.48
C SER A 59 9.21 2.33 -8.76
N LEU A 60 8.31 2.61 -7.83
CA LEU A 60 7.57 1.60 -7.07
C LEU A 60 6.08 1.66 -7.39
N LEU A 61 5.44 0.50 -7.54
CA LEU A 61 3.99 0.38 -7.45
C LEU A 61 3.59 0.52 -5.99
N LYS A 62 3.02 1.66 -5.61
CA LYS A 62 2.54 1.96 -4.27
C LYS A 62 1.03 1.84 -4.19
N ILE A 63 0.58 0.78 -3.51
CA ILE A 63 -0.82 0.44 -3.39
C ILE A 63 -1.16 -0.03 -1.97
N LEU A 64 -2.44 0.06 -1.62
CA LEU A 64 -3.00 -0.67 -0.49
C LEU A 64 -3.54 -2.02 -0.94
N LEU A 65 -3.35 -3.08 -0.16
CA LEU A 65 -4.09 -4.34 -0.33
C LEU A 65 -5.60 -4.09 -0.16
N THR A 66 -5.95 -3.27 0.83
CA THR A 66 -7.29 -2.71 0.98
C THR A 66 -7.27 -1.35 1.65
N ASN A 67 -8.31 -0.56 1.44
CA ASN A 67 -8.62 0.59 2.26
C ASN A 67 -9.77 0.34 3.26
N PHE A 68 -10.26 -0.89 3.42
CA PHE A 68 -11.11 -1.25 4.56
C PHE A 68 -10.28 -1.26 5.85
N CYS A 69 -10.77 -0.62 6.90
CA CYS A 69 -10.11 -0.59 8.19
C CYS A 69 -11.14 -0.66 9.32
N ILE A 70 -10.89 -1.49 10.32
CA ILE A 70 -11.70 -1.58 11.55
C ILE A 70 -11.44 -0.41 12.52
N TYR A 71 -10.28 0.22 12.44
CA TYR A 71 -9.89 1.30 13.35
C TYR A 71 -10.44 2.66 12.92
N ASP A 72 -10.70 3.54 13.90
CA ASP A 72 -11.24 4.88 13.66
C ASP A 72 -10.24 6.02 13.91
N CYS A 73 -8.99 5.85 13.45
CA CYS A 73 -7.95 6.86 13.63
C CYS A 73 -8.35 8.20 12.98
N SER A 74 -8.51 9.26 13.77
CA SER A 74 -9.05 10.57 13.36
C SER A 74 -8.24 11.27 12.26
N TYR A 75 -6.96 10.94 12.14
CA TYR A 75 -6.05 11.48 11.12
C TYR A 75 -6.01 10.64 9.84
N CYS A 76 -6.70 9.49 9.78
CA CYS A 76 -6.65 8.57 8.65
C CYS A 76 -7.92 8.67 7.80
N ILE A 77 -7.77 8.94 6.51
CA ILE A 77 -8.92 8.95 5.58
C ILE A 77 -9.62 7.58 5.48
N ASN A 78 -8.87 6.50 5.72
CA ASN A 78 -9.36 5.12 5.66
C ASN A 78 -9.98 4.64 6.98
N ARG A 79 -10.12 5.51 7.99
CA ARG A 79 -10.78 5.18 9.25
C ARG A 79 -12.19 4.62 9.04
N SER A 80 -12.66 3.76 9.93
CA SER A 80 -13.93 3.03 9.76
C SER A 80 -15.14 3.96 9.57
N SER A 81 -15.15 5.13 10.23
CA SER A 81 -16.23 6.12 10.12
C SER A 81 -16.24 6.94 8.82
N SER A 82 -15.19 6.85 7.98
CA SER A 82 -15.11 7.63 6.74
C SER A 82 -15.98 7.05 5.63
N ASN A 83 -16.81 7.91 5.02
CA ASN A 83 -17.60 7.60 3.83
C ASN A 83 -16.79 7.77 2.54
N VAL A 84 -15.86 6.85 2.32
CA VAL A 84 -15.03 6.78 1.10
C VAL A 84 -15.35 5.52 0.30
N ARG A 85 -15.09 5.54 -1.01
CA ARG A 85 -15.24 4.33 -1.84
C ARG A 85 -14.21 3.30 -1.39
N ARG A 86 -14.65 2.09 -1.07
CA ARG A 86 -13.79 1.03 -0.55
C ARG A 86 -13.52 -0.04 -1.59
N ALA A 87 -12.32 -0.58 -1.57
CA ALA A 87 -11.86 -1.62 -2.47
C ALA A 87 -10.89 -2.56 -1.75
N ARG A 88 -10.70 -3.75 -2.32
CA ARG A 88 -9.79 -4.76 -1.82
C ARG A 88 -9.29 -5.60 -2.98
N PHE A 89 -7.99 -5.82 -3.00
CA PHE A 89 -7.37 -6.80 -3.87
C PHE A 89 -7.35 -8.17 -3.20
N SER A 90 -7.40 -9.22 -4.00
CA SER A 90 -6.89 -10.54 -3.58
C SER A 90 -5.36 -10.56 -3.69
N VAL A 91 -4.74 -11.54 -3.04
CA VAL A 91 -3.29 -11.82 -3.19
C VAL A 91 -2.93 -12.01 -4.67
N ASP A 92 -3.72 -12.81 -5.42
CA ASP A 92 -3.50 -13.04 -6.85
C ASP A 92 -3.52 -11.76 -7.67
N GLU A 93 -4.46 -10.86 -7.38
CA GLU A 93 -4.56 -9.57 -8.08
C GLU A 93 -3.29 -8.73 -7.85
N VAL A 94 -2.79 -8.66 -6.62
CA VAL A 94 -1.57 -7.88 -6.31
C VAL A 94 -0.33 -8.49 -6.97
N VAL A 95 -0.15 -9.81 -6.87
CA VAL A 95 0.99 -10.51 -7.48
C VAL A 95 0.99 -10.30 -8.99
N LYS A 96 -0.15 -10.56 -9.65
CA LYS A 96 -0.29 -10.38 -11.09
C LYS A 96 -0.04 -8.93 -11.52
N LEU A 97 -0.64 -7.98 -10.82
CA LEU A 97 -0.50 -6.56 -11.12
C LEU A 97 0.96 -6.10 -11.01
N THR A 98 1.67 -6.54 -9.97
CA THR A 98 3.09 -6.24 -9.77
C THR A 98 3.92 -6.78 -10.93
N MET A 99 3.71 -8.05 -11.30
CA MET A 99 4.45 -8.68 -12.39
C MET A 99 4.12 -8.05 -13.75
N ASP A 100 2.87 -7.66 -14.00
CA ASP A 100 2.44 -7.02 -15.25
C ASP A 100 3.08 -5.63 -15.41
N PHE A 101 3.17 -4.83 -14.34
CA PHE A 101 3.87 -3.54 -14.36
C PHE A 101 5.38 -3.70 -14.51
N TYR A 102 5.97 -4.69 -13.84
CA TYR A 102 7.40 -4.96 -13.94
C TYR A 102 7.81 -5.41 -15.34
N ARG A 103 7.10 -6.39 -15.93
CA ARG A 103 7.38 -6.91 -17.29
C ARG A 103 7.25 -5.85 -18.38
N ARG A 104 6.51 -4.77 -18.12
CA ARG A 104 6.35 -3.61 -19.01
C ARG A 104 7.34 -2.47 -18.71
N ASN A 105 8.29 -2.69 -17.82
CA ASN A 105 9.29 -1.72 -17.36
C ASN A 105 8.68 -0.44 -16.76
N TYR A 106 7.51 -0.53 -16.11
CA TYR A 106 6.89 0.62 -15.44
C TYR A 106 7.34 0.79 -13.98
N ILE A 107 7.81 -0.28 -13.35
CA ILE A 107 8.25 -0.30 -11.96
C ILE A 107 9.51 -1.14 -11.81
N GLU A 108 10.25 -0.90 -10.74
CA GLU A 108 11.37 -1.68 -10.25
C GLU A 108 11.05 -2.37 -8.92
N GLY A 109 9.87 -2.11 -8.35
CA GLY A 109 9.47 -2.69 -7.08
C GLY A 109 8.02 -2.42 -6.67
N LEU A 110 7.64 -2.98 -5.52
CA LEU A 110 6.34 -2.89 -4.88
C LEU A 110 6.48 -2.21 -3.51
N PHE A 111 5.65 -1.21 -3.24
CA PHE A 111 5.32 -0.74 -1.90
C PHE A 111 3.90 -1.22 -1.57
N LEU A 112 3.77 -2.09 -0.57
CA LEU A 112 2.49 -2.62 -0.14
C LEU A 112 2.20 -2.26 1.31
N SER A 113 1.05 -1.64 1.52
CA SER A 113 0.47 -1.31 2.82
C SER A 113 -0.98 -1.79 2.84
N SER A 114 -1.69 -1.65 3.94
CA SER A 114 -3.11 -2.02 4.02
C SER A 114 -3.83 -1.32 5.17
N GLY A 115 -5.14 -1.14 5.02
CA GLY A 115 -6.04 -1.07 6.17
C GLY A 115 -6.24 -2.46 6.80
N VAL A 116 -6.76 -2.51 8.02
CA VAL A 116 -6.97 -3.76 8.78
C VAL A 116 -8.42 -4.25 8.59
N MET A 117 -8.66 -5.36 7.87
CA MET A 117 -10.04 -5.79 7.58
C MET A 117 -10.78 -6.42 8.75
N ARG A 118 -10.13 -7.38 9.42
CA ARG A 118 -10.74 -8.17 10.51
C ARG A 118 -9.81 -8.26 11.69
N SER A 119 -8.57 -8.66 11.45
CA SER A 119 -7.52 -8.68 12.44
C SER A 119 -6.18 -8.23 11.85
N PRO A 120 -5.25 -7.75 12.69
CA PRO A 120 -3.87 -7.49 12.32
C PRO A 120 -3.20 -8.69 11.65
N ASP A 121 -3.30 -9.86 12.26
CA ASP A 121 -2.67 -11.09 11.78
C ASP A 121 -3.22 -11.57 10.43
N GLU A 122 -4.54 -11.54 10.23
CA GLU A 122 -5.13 -11.95 8.94
C GLU A 122 -4.64 -11.03 7.81
N THR A 123 -4.66 -9.72 8.07
CA THR A 123 -4.22 -8.71 7.09
C THR A 123 -2.72 -8.84 6.80
N MET A 124 -1.89 -8.96 7.84
CA MET A 124 -0.44 -9.10 7.69
C MET A 124 -0.08 -10.43 7.00
N GLY A 125 -0.81 -11.51 7.29
CA GLY A 125 -0.65 -12.80 6.65
C GLY A 125 -0.84 -12.73 5.13
N GLU A 126 -1.87 -12.02 4.65
CA GLU A 126 -2.07 -11.81 3.22
C GLU A 126 -0.95 -10.98 2.58
N MET A 127 -0.46 -9.95 3.28
CA MET A 127 0.67 -9.14 2.80
C MET A 127 1.97 -9.95 2.71
N VAL A 128 2.23 -10.80 3.71
CA VAL A 128 3.36 -11.76 3.72
C VAL A 128 3.22 -12.74 2.56
N GLU A 129 2.01 -13.25 2.31
CA GLU A 129 1.76 -14.20 1.23
C GLU A 129 2.01 -13.57 -0.16
N VAL A 130 1.62 -12.31 -0.38
CA VAL A 130 2.00 -11.58 -1.59
C VAL A 130 3.52 -11.56 -1.77
N ALA A 131 4.27 -11.17 -0.73
CA ALA A 131 5.72 -11.10 -0.81
C ALA A 131 6.37 -12.47 -1.03
N ARG A 132 5.89 -13.51 -0.32
CA ARG A 132 6.36 -14.90 -0.50
C ARG A 132 6.16 -15.37 -1.93
N ARG A 133 4.97 -15.18 -2.51
CA ARG A 133 4.67 -15.61 -3.88
C ARG A 133 5.50 -14.87 -4.91
N LEU A 134 5.66 -13.55 -4.75
CA LEU A 134 6.56 -12.77 -5.60
C LEU A 134 7.98 -13.32 -5.56
N ARG A 135 8.54 -13.59 -4.37
CA ARG A 135 9.91 -14.07 -4.21
C ARG A 135 10.14 -15.51 -4.66
N ILE A 136 9.27 -16.42 -4.23
CA ILE A 136 9.50 -17.87 -4.36
C ILE A 136 8.90 -18.42 -5.67
N GLU A 137 7.69 -17.98 -6.04
CA GLU A 137 6.97 -18.52 -7.19
C GLU A 137 7.29 -17.74 -8.47
N GLU A 138 7.13 -16.41 -8.45
CA GLU A 138 7.38 -15.55 -9.62
C GLU A 138 8.88 -15.21 -9.79
N LYS A 139 9.73 -15.57 -8.82
CA LYS A 139 11.17 -15.25 -8.78
C LYS A 139 11.45 -13.76 -9.01
N PHE A 140 10.56 -12.91 -8.51
CA PHE A 140 10.67 -11.46 -8.61
C PHE A 140 11.89 -10.99 -7.82
N GLY A 141 12.88 -10.43 -8.50
CA GLY A 141 14.09 -9.85 -7.90
C GLY A 141 14.03 -8.33 -7.68
N GLY A 142 12.89 -7.70 -7.98
CA GLY A 142 12.69 -6.26 -7.77
C GLY A 142 12.47 -5.91 -6.30
N TYR A 143 12.46 -4.61 -5.98
CA TYR A 143 12.37 -4.12 -4.61
C TYR A 143 10.99 -4.40 -3.99
N ILE A 144 10.92 -4.84 -2.74
CA ILE A 144 9.68 -5.01 -1.97
C ILE A 144 9.79 -4.27 -0.65
N HIS A 145 8.92 -3.28 -0.48
CA HIS A 145 8.71 -2.58 0.78
C HIS A 145 7.32 -2.95 1.34
N LEU A 146 7.30 -3.64 2.47
CA LEU A 146 6.06 -3.87 3.22
C LEU A 146 5.94 -2.87 4.37
N LYS A 147 4.78 -2.22 4.47
CA LYS A 147 4.40 -1.52 5.69
C LYS A 147 3.66 -2.49 6.60
N THR A 148 4.31 -2.85 7.70
CA THR A 148 3.79 -3.83 8.66
C THR A 148 2.52 -3.32 9.33
N ILE A 149 1.62 -4.26 9.63
CA ILE A 149 0.40 -3.97 10.38
C ILE A 149 0.75 -3.97 11.88
N PRO A 150 0.47 -2.89 12.62
CA PRO A 150 0.64 -2.87 14.07
C PRO A 150 -0.10 -4.03 14.74
N GLU A 151 0.45 -4.56 15.83
CA GLU A 151 -0.12 -5.70 16.59
C GLU A 151 -0.13 -7.04 15.83
N ALA A 152 0.46 -7.13 14.64
CA ALA A 152 0.72 -8.42 14.00
C ALA A 152 1.76 -9.24 14.79
N SER A 153 1.56 -10.55 14.83
CA SER A 153 2.41 -11.51 15.53
C SER A 153 3.86 -11.44 15.08
N ALA A 154 4.78 -11.66 16.03
CA ALA A 154 6.22 -11.66 15.77
C ALA A 154 6.62 -12.68 14.68
N GLU A 155 5.90 -13.81 14.59
CA GLU A 155 6.11 -14.81 13.52
C GLU A 155 5.84 -14.21 12.13
N LEU A 156 4.73 -13.48 11.96
CA LEU A 156 4.39 -12.84 10.68
C LEU A 156 5.37 -11.72 10.34
N ILE A 157 5.82 -10.94 11.31
CA ILE A 157 6.87 -9.93 11.10
C ILE A 157 8.19 -10.60 10.69
N GLY A 158 8.55 -11.72 11.32
CA GLY A 158 9.71 -12.53 10.92
C GLY A 158 9.60 -13.02 9.48
N LYS A 159 8.45 -13.59 9.09
CA LYS A 159 8.19 -14.00 7.69
C LYS A 159 8.25 -12.83 6.71
N ALA A 160 7.72 -11.66 7.09
CA ALA A 160 7.80 -10.46 6.26
C ALA A 160 9.26 -10.07 6.00
N GLY A 161 10.13 -10.15 7.01
CA GLY A 161 11.56 -9.87 6.90
C GLY A 161 12.34 -10.87 6.03
N LEU A 162 11.85 -12.09 5.84
CA LEU A 162 12.46 -13.07 4.93
C LEU A 162 12.22 -12.76 3.45
N TYR A 163 11.10 -12.09 3.13
CA TYR A 163 10.66 -11.89 1.75
C TYR A 163 10.73 -10.44 1.27
N ALA A 164 10.67 -9.47 2.17
CA ALA A 164 10.74 -8.04 1.84
C ALA A 164 12.18 -7.50 1.98
N ASP A 165 12.54 -6.50 1.17
CA ASP A 165 13.82 -5.80 1.31
C ASP A 165 13.76 -4.71 2.37
N ARG A 166 12.56 -4.19 2.64
CA ARG A 166 12.32 -3.16 3.65
C ARG A 166 10.99 -3.36 4.36
N LEU A 167 11.05 -3.22 5.68
CA LEU A 167 9.87 -3.10 6.53
C LEU A 167 9.78 -1.66 7.05
N SER A 168 8.57 -1.14 7.13
CA SER A 168 8.29 0.08 7.91
C SER A 168 7.04 -0.09 8.76
N ILE A 169 6.90 0.79 9.75
CA ILE A 169 5.73 0.91 10.60
C ILE A 169 5.56 2.38 10.98
N ASN A 170 4.34 2.81 11.23
CA ASN A 170 4.09 4.12 11.81
C ASN A 170 3.98 3.99 13.33
N VAL A 171 4.76 4.78 14.06
CA VAL A 171 4.58 5.02 15.51
C VAL A 171 3.32 5.87 15.78
N GLU A 172 2.88 6.62 14.77
CA GLU A 172 1.69 7.49 14.73
C GLU A 172 1.78 8.76 15.58
N LEU A 173 1.80 8.63 16.91
CA LEU A 173 1.78 9.75 17.84
C LEU A 173 2.81 9.55 18.96
N PRO A 174 3.48 10.62 19.42
CA PRO A 174 4.57 10.51 20.38
C PRO A 174 4.11 10.37 21.84
N THR A 175 2.80 10.45 22.13
CA THR A 175 2.25 10.38 23.49
C THR A 175 1.03 9.46 23.57
N ASP A 176 0.91 8.73 24.67
CA ASP A 176 -0.22 7.80 24.92
C ASP A 176 -1.57 8.53 24.95
N GLU A 177 -1.61 9.73 25.53
CA GLU A 177 -2.81 10.57 25.52
C GLU A 177 -3.24 10.92 24.09
N GLY A 178 -2.28 11.23 23.22
CA GLY A 178 -2.52 11.49 21.81
C GLY A 178 -3.11 10.27 21.10
N VAL A 179 -2.52 9.09 21.32
CA VAL A 179 -3.02 7.82 20.77
C VAL A 179 -4.44 7.55 21.26
N LYS A 180 -4.71 7.62 22.57
CA LYS A 180 -6.04 7.39 23.14
C LYS A 180 -7.10 8.34 22.59
N LYS A 181 -6.73 9.60 22.33
CA LYS A 181 -7.64 10.62 21.80
C LYS A 181 -7.90 10.48 20.29
N LEU A 182 -6.86 10.15 19.51
CA LEU A 182 -6.90 10.24 18.04
C LEU A 182 -6.91 8.88 17.34
N ALA A 183 -6.65 7.79 18.04
CA ALA A 183 -6.68 6.41 17.55
C ALA A 183 -7.13 5.46 18.68
N PRO A 184 -8.39 5.59 19.16
CA PRO A 184 -8.86 4.98 20.41
C PRO A 184 -8.83 3.44 20.39
N GLU A 185 -8.87 2.80 19.22
CA GLU A 185 -8.75 1.35 19.10
C GLU A 185 -7.32 0.83 19.22
N LYS A 186 -6.30 1.71 19.13
CA LYS A 186 -4.90 1.36 19.34
C LYS A 186 -4.56 1.50 20.82
N LYS A 187 -4.07 0.40 21.41
CA LYS A 187 -3.72 0.35 22.84
C LYS A 187 -2.19 0.24 22.96
N PRO A 188 -1.49 1.32 23.33
CA PRO A 188 -0.04 1.31 23.47
C PRO A 188 0.47 0.59 24.74
N GLU A 189 -0.45 0.13 25.59
CA GLU A 189 -0.24 -0.57 26.86
C GLU A 189 -0.23 -2.09 26.71
#